data_AF-A0AA37I333-F1
#
_entry.id   AF-A0AA37I333-F1
#
_cell.length_a   1.000
_cell.length_b   1.000
_cell.length_c   1.000
_cell.angle_alpha   90.00
_cell.angle_beta   90.00
_cell.angle_gamma   90.00
#
_symmetry.space_group_name_H-M   'P 1'
#
loop_
_entity.id
_entity.type
_entity.pdbx_description
1 polymer ?
#
loop_
_entity_poly.entity_id
_entity_poly.type
_entity_poly.pdbx_seq_one_letter_code
_entity_poly.pdbx_strand_id
1 'polypeptide(L)'
;MMAGCTNGYDDMMPQQPGQQAQSANRVVTLTTTVGFDGSAQTRSLYDDGLKIFAIGDKIAVAYQNTSGEMVKQEVTLALADIKNNGKYARLTITATNPQSDGKLRIVYPASMANDDGTVDMNQIYNEQDGTLATFGNKYDVAAYDGKLDGAALPKNAPLTNQLAVCNFTIKDDGDAFITSSITKLTIKNGKDVYHVTTSYLNNIWVGIKPITSGDIEIYAAKRKELYRKKVTSNTSLAANTITPINIKVSLIEGATSGLFTANEDGDLIYFSRGNLTTMYTSHWNNWSFADKQYGYIGEAPGNTCIDDRYYGCVVDLFGWSTNANTNYFGVNVSDEDETYMGDFYDWGIADIRNGGGRNKWRTPSATEFTHLLFQRSGTTINGVSNARFVRAYIGNYKTGGLILFPDHYVHPDELKLPGSQFINNRAHSEADGAGTYDLYTTFEWLQMEAAGAVFLPAAGLRVGTEVAVRYYGQRQGYHTSSIYTGDYVWTMGTDLRRLGSSTECSFETGIWEKNRHVGCSVRLIGPVEQ
;
A
#
# COMPACT_ATOMS: atom_id res chain seq x y z
N MET A 1 98.99 31.49 -11.27
CA MET A 1 98.35 32.69 -11.85
C MET A 1 96.85 32.46 -11.91
N MET A 2 96.12 33.55 -11.71
CA MET A 2 94.69 33.66 -11.40
C MET A 2 93.71 33.28 -12.53
N ALA A 3 92.46 33.04 -12.09
CA ALA A 3 91.17 33.45 -12.68
C ALA A 3 90.78 32.88 -14.06
N GLY A 4 89.52 32.61 -14.39
CA GLY A 4 88.24 32.98 -13.79
C GLY A 4 87.26 33.35 -14.92
N CYS A 5 85.95 33.13 -14.65
CA CYS A 5 84.78 33.75 -15.32
C CYS A 5 84.39 33.21 -16.73
N THR A 6 83.13 33.11 -17.18
CA THR A 6 81.77 33.31 -16.61
C THR A 6 80.74 32.86 -17.67
N ASN A 7 79.63 32.29 -17.19
CA ASN A 7 78.21 32.29 -17.63
C ASN A 7 77.77 32.81 -19.01
N GLY A 8 76.83 32.06 -19.59
CA GLY A 8 75.74 32.54 -20.46
C GLY A 8 74.47 31.73 -20.18
N TYR A 9 73.41 32.42 -19.74
CA TYR A 9 72.04 31.92 -19.54
C TYR A 9 71.33 31.70 -20.88
N ASP A 10 70.52 30.64 -20.98
CA ASP A 10 69.10 30.68 -21.32
C ASP A 10 68.64 29.31 -21.82
N ASP A 11 67.89 28.58 -20.98
CA ASP A 11 66.63 28.04 -21.46
C ASP A 11 65.69 27.77 -20.27
N MET A 12 64.61 28.56 -20.27
CA MET A 12 63.52 28.52 -19.31
C MET A 12 62.57 27.38 -19.67
N MET A 13 62.38 26.41 -18.77
CA MET A 13 61.12 25.68 -18.69
C MET A 13 60.45 25.97 -17.34
N PRO A 14 59.14 26.29 -17.32
CA PRO A 14 58.42 26.49 -16.06
C PRO A 14 58.29 25.16 -15.32
N GLN A 15 58.70 25.16 -14.05
CA GLN A 15 58.41 24.07 -13.12
C GLN A 15 56.88 23.89 -13.02
N GLN A 16 56.40 22.66 -13.21
CA GLN A 16 55.02 22.30 -12.89
C GLN A 16 54.74 22.57 -11.40
N PRO A 17 53.62 23.23 -11.06
CA PRO A 17 53.26 23.44 -9.66
C PRO A 17 52.82 22.12 -9.02
N GLY A 18 53.49 21.77 -7.93
CA GLY A 18 53.03 20.91 -6.83
C GLY A 18 52.10 19.75 -7.15
N GLN A 19 52.65 18.53 -7.15
CA GLN A 19 51.89 17.40 -6.64
C GLN A 19 51.53 17.70 -5.18
N GLN A 20 50.31 18.21 -4.95
CA GLN A 20 49.73 18.24 -3.61
C GLN A 20 49.72 16.80 -3.11
N ALA A 21 50.50 16.52 -2.06
CA ALA A 21 50.40 15.28 -1.32
C ALA A 21 48.93 15.14 -0.88
N GLN A 22 48.22 14.15 -1.41
CA GLN A 22 46.94 13.71 -0.87
C GLN A 22 47.16 13.47 0.62
N SER A 23 46.50 14.27 1.46
CA SER A 23 46.58 14.14 2.91
C SER A 23 46.16 12.72 3.27
N ALA A 24 47.05 11.96 3.92
CA ALA A 24 46.71 10.61 4.35
C ALA A 24 45.45 10.67 5.23
N ASN A 25 44.47 9.79 4.95
CA ASN A 25 43.25 9.71 5.73
C ASN A 25 43.59 9.52 7.22
N ARG A 26 43.11 10.42 8.07
CA ARG A 26 43.23 10.33 9.52
C ARG A 26 42.26 9.26 10.02
N VAL A 27 42.78 8.13 10.48
CA VAL A 27 41.97 7.05 11.07
C VAL A 27 42.14 7.06 12.59
N VAL A 28 41.04 7.07 13.34
CA VAL A 28 41.04 7.16 14.81
C VAL A 28 40.11 6.11 15.40
N THR A 29 40.54 5.43 16.47
CA THR A 29 39.67 4.52 17.24
C THR A 29 38.91 5.32 18.29
N LEU A 30 37.59 5.28 18.25
CA LEU A 30 36.72 6.03 19.17
C LEU A 30 35.97 5.06 20.08
N THR A 31 35.67 5.46 21.32
CA THR A 31 34.94 4.61 22.27
C THR A 31 33.90 5.40 23.05
N THR A 32 32.74 4.81 23.30
CA THR A 32 31.68 5.37 24.16
C THR A 32 30.99 4.28 24.98
N THR A 33 30.18 4.69 25.96
CA THR A 33 29.22 3.82 26.64
C THR A 33 27.80 4.27 26.31
N VAL A 34 26.97 3.33 25.85
CA VAL A 34 25.54 3.54 25.61
C VAL A 34 24.71 2.80 26.64
N GLY A 35 23.52 3.32 26.91
CA GLY A 35 22.52 2.70 27.79
C GLY A 35 21.15 3.26 27.45
N PHE A 36 20.11 2.49 27.72
CA PHE A 36 18.74 3.01 27.62
C PHE A 36 18.47 3.99 28.76
N ASP A 37 17.67 5.03 28.48
CA ASP A 37 17.13 5.89 29.53
C ASP A 37 16.40 5.02 30.58
N GLY A 38 16.81 5.13 31.85
CA GLY A 38 16.24 4.32 32.94
C GLY A 38 14.76 4.61 33.23
N SER A 39 14.21 5.69 32.67
CA SER A 39 12.78 6.02 32.71
C SER A 39 11.98 5.46 31.53
N ALA A 40 12.64 4.90 30.50
CA ALA A 40 11.98 4.45 29.29
C ALA A 40 11.25 3.10 29.46
N GLN A 41 9.95 3.04 29.12
CA GLN A 41 9.12 1.82 29.21
C GLN A 41 8.94 1.10 27.87
N THR A 42 9.86 1.20 26.93
CA THR A 42 9.78 0.37 25.72
C THR A 42 10.26 -1.03 26.01
N ARG A 43 9.32 -1.78 26.59
CA ARG A 43 9.56 -3.00 27.33
C ARG A 43 9.31 -4.21 26.45
N SER A 44 10.16 -4.42 25.47
CA SER A 44 10.15 -5.68 24.77
C SER A 44 11.35 -6.51 25.21
N LEU A 45 11.11 -7.47 26.12
CA LEU A 45 11.59 -8.87 26.03
C LEU A 45 11.56 -9.68 27.35
N TYR A 46 11.17 -9.15 28.52
CA TYR A 46 11.11 -9.94 29.78
C TYR A 46 9.95 -9.56 30.72
N ASP A 47 9.67 -10.37 31.75
CA ASP A 47 8.57 -10.20 32.72
C ASP A 47 8.63 -8.88 33.52
N ASP A 48 9.82 -8.28 33.63
CA ASP A 48 10.03 -6.94 34.19
C ASP A 48 10.07 -5.85 33.10
N GLY A 49 10.15 -6.27 31.85
CA GLY A 49 10.16 -5.48 30.64
C GLY A 49 11.37 -4.57 30.45
N LEU A 50 12.54 -4.90 30.98
CA LEU A 50 13.76 -4.14 30.67
C LEU A 50 14.44 -4.69 29.41
N LYS A 51 14.62 -3.83 28.39
CA LYS A 51 15.48 -4.17 27.24
C LYS A 51 16.93 -4.19 27.71
N ILE A 52 17.64 -5.27 27.39
CA ILE A 52 19.06 -5.43 27.69
C ILE A 52 19.83 -5.72 26.42
N PHE A 53 21.07 -5.25 26.35
CA PHE A 53 21.99 -5.62 25.27
C PHE A 53 22.43 -7.08 25.42
N ALA A 54 22.39 -7.81 24.32
CA ALA A 54 22.81 -9.21 24.23
C ALA A 54 24.05 -9.38 23.34
N ILE A 55 24.70 -10.54 23.44
CA ILE A 55 25.82 -10.90 22.56
C ILE A 55 25.29 -11.03 21.13
N GLY A 56 25.99 -10.44 20.16
CA GLY A 56 25.61 -10.47 18.75
C GLY A 56 24.67 -9.34 18.33
N ASP A 57 24.13 -8.57 19.28
CA ASP A 57 23.40 -7.34 18.97
C ASP A 57 24.26 -6.40 18.16
N LYS A 58 23.64 -5.71 17.20
CA LYS A 58 24.32 -4.73 16.35
C LYS A 58 23.83 -3.32 16.64
N ILE A 59 24.76 -2.38 16.75
CA ILE A 59 24.50 -0.95 16.95
C ILE A 59 25.14 -0.15 15.81
N ALA A 60 24.37 0.73 15.18
CA ALA A 60 24.87 1.63 14.16
C ALA A 60 25.38 2.93 14.79
N VAL A 61 26.54 3.40 14.33
CA VAL A 61 27.13 4.69 14.69
C VAL A 61 27.39 5.45 13.40
N ALA A 62 26.64 6.54 13.19
CA ALA A 62 26.82 7.44 12.07
C ALA A 62 27.45 8.75 12.55
N TYR A 63 28.59 9.12 11.97
CA TYR A 63 29.31 10.34 12.33
C TYR A 63 29.63 11.17 11.09
N GLN A 64 29.75 12.47 11.27
CA GLN A 64 30.14 13.39 10.20
C GLN A 64 31.66 13.36 9.98
N ASN A 65 32.08 13.13 8.74
CA ASN A 65 33.48 13.23 8.34
C ASN A 65 33.86 14.68 7.97
N THR A 66 35.15 14.98 7.79
CA THR A 66 35.64 16.33 7.45
C THR A 66 35.17 16.84 6.09
N SER A 67 34.64 15.97 5.22
CA SER A 67 34.00 16.35 3.95
C SER A 67 32.53 16.78 4.15
N GLY A 68 32.01 16.66 5.38
CA GLY A 68 30.63 16.97 5.73
C GLY A 68 29.65 15.82 5.53
N GLU A 69 30.11 14.66 5.05
CA GLU A 69 29.28 13.48 4.78
C GLU A 69 29.06 12.67 6.07
N MET A 70 27.91 11.99 6.17
CA MET A 70 27.64 11.03 7.23
C MET A 70 28.22 9.67 6.85
N VAL A 71 29.00 9.07 7.75
CA VAL A 71 29.59 7.73 7.59
C VAL A 71 29.04 6.82 8.67
N LYS A 72 28.34 5.74 8.26
CA LYS A 72 27.82 4.69 9.15
C LYS A 72 28.83 3.58 9.38
N GLN A 73 28.94 3.13 10.63
CA GLN A 73 29.59 1.88 11.01
C GLN A 73 28.68 1.04 11.89
N GLU A 74 28.74 -0.27 11.76
CA GLU A 74 28.04 -1.20 12.63
C GLU A 74 29.01 -1.84 13.63
N VAL A 75 28.63 -1.86 14.90
CA VAL A 75 29.35 -2.54 15.98
C VAL A 75 28.53 -3.76 16.39
N THR A 76 29.13 -4.94 16.30
CA THR A 76 28.55 -6.17 16.85
C THR A 76 29.05 -6.37 18.28
N LEU A 77 28.14 -6.47 19.25
CA LEU A 77 28.48 -6.57 20.66
C LEU A 77 29.03 -7.94 21.02
N ALA A 78 30.22 -7.96 21.63
CA ALA A 78 30.76 -9.14 22.28
C ALA A 78 30.45 -9.14 23.78
N LEU A 79 30.65 -10.28 24.45
CA LEU A 79 30.45 -10.40 25.90
C LEU A 79 31.23 -9.33 26.70
N ALA A 80 32.43 -8.95 26.24
CA ALA A 80 33.27 -7.96 26.91
C ALA A 80 32.70 -6.53 26.85
N ASP A 81 31.82 -6.24 25.88
CA ASP A 81 31.22 -4.93 25.67
C ASP A 81 30.01 -4.71 26.57
N ILE A 82 29.35 -5.80 26.97
CA ILE A 82 28.13 -5.80 27.78
C ILE A 82 28.49 -5.55 29.25
N LYS A 83 27.82 -4.59 29.88
CA LYS A 83 28.06 -4.17 31.26
C LYS A 83 26.76 -4.16 32.07
N ASN A 84 26.91 -4.32 33.39
CA ASN A 84 25.83 -4.21 34.36
C ASN A 84 24.60 -5.06 33.98
N ASN A 85 24.82 -6.36 33.72
CA ASN A 85 23.79 -7.31 33.28
C ASN A 85 23.02 -6.87 32.03
N GLY A 86 23.72 -6.25 31.06
CA GLY A 86 23.13 -5.84 29.79
C GLY A 86 22.47 -4.46 29.78
N LYS A 87 22.51 -3.72 30.89
CA LYS A 87 21.96 -2.35 30.94
C LYS A 87 22.78 -1.34 30.14
N TYR A 88 24.07 -1.62 29.94
CA TYR A 88 24.96 -0.75 29.19
C TYR A 88 25.82 -1.57 28.22
N ALA A 89 26.21 -0.94 27.12
CA ALA A 89 27.17 -1.50 26.16
C ALA A 89 28.30 -0.50 25.90
N ARG A 90 29.53 -1.00 25.84
CA ARG A 90 30.68 -0.24 25.35
C ARG A 90 30.74 -0.39 23.82
N LEU A 91 30.88 0.73 23.13
CA LEU A 91 31.04 0.74 21.68
C LEU A 91 32.44 1.20 21.32
N THR A 92 33.05 0.55 20.32
CA THR A 92 34.32 0.97 19.74
C THR A 92 34.20 0.95 18.22
N ILE A 93 34.54 2.06 17.56
CA ILE A 93 34.53 2.20 16.11
C ILE A 93 35.88 2.72 15.60
N THR A 94 36.15 2.53 14.31
CA THR A 94 37.36 3.06 13.66
C THR A 94 36.95 4.16 12.67
N ALA A 95 36.88 5.40 13.14
CA ALA A 95 36.43 6.53 12.34
C ALA A 95 37.53 7.03 11.38
N THR A 96 37.19 7.20 10.11
CA THR A 96 38.01 7.87 9.10
C THR A 96 37.60 9.34 8.97
N ASN A 97 38.59 10.23 9.07
CA ASN A 97 38.47 11.68 9.00
C ASN A 97 37.29 12.25 9.80
N PRO A 98 37.11 11.92 11.10
CA PRO A 98 36.00 12.46 11.87
C PRO A 98 36.10 13.99 11.97
N GLN A 99 35.00 14.69 11.70
CA GLN A 99 34.92 16.13 11.86
C GLN A 99 34.86 16.50 13.34
N SER A 100 35.72 17.44 13.78
CA SER A 100 35.65 17.95 15.15
C SER A 100 34.26 18.53 15.42
N ASP A 101 33.61 18.08 16.48
CA ASP A 101 32.28 18.52 16.89
C ASP A 101 31.21 18.32 15.81
N GLY A 102 31.48 17.39 14.87
CA GLY A 102 30.57 16.99 13.81
C GLY A 102 29.36 16.25 14.36
N LYS A 103 28.31 16.14 13.53
CA LYS A 103 27.08 15.41 13.89
C LYS A 103 27.39 13.95 14.23
N LEU A 104 26.70 13.43 15.24
CA LEU A 104 26.78 12.04 15.67
C LEU A 104 25.37 11.51 15.92
N ARG A 105 25.09 10.33 15.37
CA ARG A 105 23.89 9.56 15.67
C ARG A 105 24.26 8.12 15.98
N ILE A 106 23.67 7.58 17.04
CA ILE A 106 23.81 6.16 17.41
C ILE A 106 22.40 5.56 17.40
N VAL A 107 22.21 4.43 16.73
CA VAL A 107 20.91 3.78 16.55
C VAL A 107 21.00 2.30 16.89
N TYR A 108 20.03 1.81 17.65
CA TYR A 108 19.89 0.41 18.00
C TYR A 108 18.43 -0.04 17.79
N PRO A 109 18.17 -1.20 17.15
CA PRO A 109 19.16 -2.05 16.49
C PRO A 109 19.71 -1.40 15.22
N ALA A 110 20.92 -1.79 14.79
CA ALA A 110 21.58 -1.25 13.60
C ALA A 110 20.74 -1.43 12.31
N SER A 111 19.91 -2.47 12.26
CA SER A 111 19.00 -2.76 11.15
C SER A 111 17.94 -1.66 10.92
N MET A 112 17.70 -0.81 11.92
CA MET A 112 16.78 0.32 11.83
C MET A 112 17.48 1.63 11.45
N ALA A 113 18.75 1.59 11.03
CA ALA A 113 19.55 2.77 10.72
C ALA A 113 19.85 2.88 9.21
N ASN A 114 19.38 3.98 8.60
CA ASN A 114 19.82 4.42 7.29
C ASN A 114 21.32 4.77 7.31
N ASP A 115 21.93 4.93 6.13
CA ASP A 115 23.36 5.22 6.00
C ASP A 115 23.79 6.57 6.60
N ASP A 116 22.86 7.51 6.72
CA ASP A 116 23.08 8.79 7.41
C ASP A 116 22.84 8.72 8.93
N GLY A 117 22.46 7.55 9.45
CA GLY A 117 22.12 7.29 10.84
C GLY A 117 20.69 7.65 11.22
N THR A 118 19.85 8.14 10.31
CA THR A 118 18.42 8.33 10.59
C THR A 118 17.71 6.99 10.76
N VAL A 119 16.60 7.00 11.49
CA VAL A 119 15.78 5.80 11.69
C VAL A 119 15.05 5.46 10.39
N ASP A 120 15.16 4.21 9.96
CA ASP A 120 14.43 3.67 8.81
C ASP A 120 12.96 3.42 9.19
N MET A 121 12.15 4.46 9.03
CA MET A 121 10.71 4.40 9.32
C MET A 121 9.94 3.53 8.32
N ASN A 122 10.49 3.22 7.14
CA ASN A 122 9.79 2.41 6.14
C ASN A 122 9.52 0.99 6.65
N GLN A 123 10.42 0.43 7.45
CA GLN A 123 10.21 -0.87 8.10
C GLN A 123 9.04 -0.82 9.10
N ILE A 124 8.85 0.31 9.81
CA ILE A 124 7.72 0.50 10.74
C ILE A 124 6.41 0.69 9.99
N TYR A 125 6.41 1.40 8.85
CA TYR A 125 5.20 1.59 8.07
C TYR A 125 4.71 0.31 7.39
N ASN A 126 5.63 -0.55 6.92
CA ASN A 126 5.28 -1.56 5.93
C ASN A 126 5.36 -3.02 6.41
N GLU A 127 6.06 -3.33 7.51
CA GLU A 127 6.50 -4.71 7.78
C GLU A 127 6.13 -5.28 9.17
N GLN A 128 5.24 -4.66 9.94
CA GLN A 128 4.94 -5.14 11.29
C GLN A 128 4.09 -6.43 11.29
N ASP A 129 4.41 -7.37 12.18
CA ASP A 129 3.71 -8.66 12.28
C ASP A 129 2.69 -8.76 13.45
N GLY A 130 2.65 -7.70 14.27
CA GLY A 130 1.76 -7.63 15.43
C GLY A 130 2.27 -8.37 16.67
N THR A 131 3.44 -9.01 16.63
CA THR A 131 3.96 -9.79 17.76
C THR A 131 4.90 -8.97 18.64
N LEU A 132 4.86 -9.20 19.95
CA LEU A 132 5.80 -8.56 20.88
C LEU A 132 7.26 -8.98 20.63
N ALA A 133 7.48 -10.25 20.29
CA ALA A 133 8.81 -10.80 20.08
C ALA A 133 9.52 -10.15 18.88
N THR A 134 8.86 -10.08 17.72
CA THR A 134 9.42 -9.40 16.54
C THR A 134 9.54 -7.91 16.78
N PHE A 135 8.59 -7.30 17.48
CA PHE A 135 8.68 -5.90 17.85
C PHE A 135 9.97 -5.59 18.61
N GLY A 136 10.28 -6.33 19.69
CA GLY A 136 11.51 -6.08 20.46
C GLY A 136 12.81 -6.26 19.72
N ASN A 137 12.86 -7.31 18.90
CA ASN A 137 14.07 -7.70 18.21
C ASN A 137 14.33 -6.80 17.00
N LYS A 138 13.28 -6.32 16.32
CA LYS A 138 13.41 -5.60 15.04
C LYS A 138 13.01 -4.13 15.13
N TYR A 139 11.85 -3.82 15.71
CA TYR A 139 11.20 -2.52 15.55
C TYR A 139 11.38 -1.58 16.74
N ASP A 140 11.75 -2.10 17.90
CA ASP A 140 11.93 -1.35 19.12
C ASP A 140 13.21 -0.50 19.09
N VAL A 141 13.16 0.57 18.31
CA VAL A 141 14.31 1.40 17.96
C VAL A 141 14.57 2.50 19.00
N ALA A 142 15.82 2.60 19.41
CA ALA A 142 16.31 3.67 20.26
C ALA A 142 17.51 4.37 19.61
N ALA A 143 17.59 5.69 19.80
CA ALA A 143 18.62 6.51 19.21
C ALA A 143 19.21 7.52 20.21
N TYR A 144 20.45 7.92 19.95
CA TYR A 144 21.08 9.09 20.54
C TYR A 144 21.42 10.07 19.43
N ASP A 145 21.01 11.32 19.62
CA ASP A 145 21.30 12.45 18.75
C ASP A 145 22.24 13.41 19.46
N GLY A 146 23.42 13.64 18.88
CA GLY A 146 24.42 14.52 19.50
C GLY A 146 25.53 14.93 18.55
N LYS A 147 26.70 15.20 19.14
CA LYS A 147 27.91 15.58 18.43
C LYS A 147 29.09 14.76 18.93
N LEU A 148 30.13 14.71 18.10
CA LEU A 148 31.46 14.30 18.56
C LEU A 148 31.98 15.30 19.61
N ASP A 149 32.78 14.83 20.55
CA ASP A 149 33.48 15.65 21.54
C ASP A 149 34.89 15.91 21.00
N GLY A 150 35.07 17.05 20.33
CA GLY A 150 36.17 17.22 19.39
C GLY A 150 36.11 16.13 18.32
N ALA A 151 37.19 15.36 18.15
CA ALA A 151 37.25 14.23 17.23
C ALA A 151 36.98 12.86 17.90
N ALA A 152 36.35 12.83 19.08
CA ALA A 152 36.04 11.63 19.85
C ALA A 152 34.53 11.39 19.97
N LEU A 153 34.13 10.16 20.33
CA LEU A 153 32.74 9.92 20.77
C LEU A 153 32.54 10.50 22.18
N PRO A 154 31.31 10.97 22.52
CA PRO A 154 31.01 11.42 23.87
C PRO A 154 31.20 10.28 24.88
N LYS A 155 31.55 10.60 26.12
CA LYS A 155 31.79 9.59 27.17
C LYS A 155 30.58 8.68 27.40
N ASN A 156 29.39 9.28 27.42
CA ASN A 156 28.11 8.59 27.59
C ASN A 156 27.14 9.06 26.50
N ALA A 157 26.40 8.13 25.91
CA ALA A 157 25.36 8.42 24.92
C ALA A 157 24.07 7.67 25.30
N PRO A 158 23.17 8.30 26.09
CA PRO A 158 21.91 7.68 26.47
C PRO A 158 20.99 7.53 25.24
N LEU A 159 20.49 6.32 25.02
CA LEU A 159 19.55 6.00 23.95
C LEU A 159 18.12 6.23 24.44
N THR A 160 17.34 6.94 23.63
CA THR A 160 15.90 7.16 23.86
C THR A 160 15.10 6.43 22.80
N ASN A 161 13.99 5.79 23.18
CA ASN A 161 13.14 5.15 22.19
C ASN A 161 12.48 6.18 21.29
N GLN A 162 12.35 5.84 20.03
CA GLN A 162 11.82 6.73 19.01
C GLN A 162 10.34 6.47 18.69
N LEU A 163 9.76 5.40 19.22
CA LEU A 163 8.39 4.95 18.95
C LEU A 163 7.53 4.94 20.21
N ALA A 164 6.22 5.14 19.99
CA ALA A 164 5.19 4.76 20.93
C ALA A 164 4.74 3.32 20.62
N VAL A 165 4.58 2.50 21.66
CA VAL A 165 4.16 1.10 21.50
C VAL A 165 2.70 0.96 21.87
N CYS A 166 1.89 0.49 20.95
CA CYS A 166 0.47 0.24 21.15
C CYS A 166 0.21 -1.26 21.28
N ASN A 167 -0.60 -1.65 22.26
CA ASN A 167 -1.09 -3.02 22.42
C ASN A 167 -2.60 -3.03 22.17
N PHE A 168 -3.02 -3.49 21.00
CA PHE A 168 -4.41 -3.48 20.57
C PHE A 168 -5.19 -4.71 21.02
N THR A 169 -6.38 -4.46 21.57
CA THR A 169 -7.46 -5.44 21.72
C THR A 169 -8.71 -4.88 21.06
N ILE A 170 -9.32 -5.68 20.19
CA ILE A 170 -10.36 -5.22 19.25
C ILE A 170 -11.65 -6.01 19.48
N LYS A 171 -12.76 -5.28 19.60
CA LYS A 171 -14.12 -5.80 19.62
C LYS A 171 -14.92 -5.33 18.42
N ASP A 172 -15.87 -6.13 17.96
CA ASP A 172 -16.86 -5.68 16.96
C ASP A 172 -18.05 -4.94 17.62
N ASP A 173 -18.98 -4.47 16.80
CA ASP A 173 -20.19 -3.78 17.25
C ASP A 173 -21.07 -4.62 18.20
N GLY A 174 -20.96 -5.95 18.13
CA GLY A 174 -21.64 -6.91 19.01
C GLY A 174 -20.90 -7.18 20.33
N ASP A 175 -19.83 -6.44 20.63
CA ASP A 175 -18.95 -6.61 21.79
C ASP A 175 -18.17 -7.94 21.84
N ALA A 176 -18.16 -8.70 20.74
CA ALA A 176 -17.34 -9.89 20.62
C ALA A 176 -15.88 -9.51 20.42
N PHE A 177 -14.96 -10.15 21.14
CA PHE A 177 -13.53 -10.00 20.90
C PHE A 177 -13.17 -10.64 19.56
N ILE A 178 -12.63 -9.85 18.65
CA ILE A 178 -12.24 -10.30 17.30
C ILE A 178 -10.74 -10.20 17.05
N THR A 179 -9.93 -9.76 18.01
CA THR A 179 -8.48 -9.56 17.86
C THR A 179 -7.78 -10.77 17.20
N SER A 180 -8.07 -11.98 17.68
CA SER A 180 -7.49 -13.23 17.17
C SER A 180 -7.98 -13.64 15.79
N SER A 181 -8.99 -12.97 15.25
CA SER A 181 -9.48 -13.18 13.89
C SER A 181 -9.03 -12.08 12.93
N ILE A 182 -8.40 -11.01 13.43
CA ILE A 182 -7.83 -9.96 12.59
C ILE A 182 -6.61 -10.52 11.87
N THR A 183 -6.54 -10.27 10.57
CA THR A 183 -5.41 -10.68 9.73
C THR A 183 -4.62 -9.48 9.23
N LYS A 184 -5.24 -8.30 9.13
CA LYS A 184 -4.55 -7.04 8.81
C LYS A 184 -5.07 -5.90 9.68
N LEU A 185 -4.18 -5.03 10.12
CA LEU A 185 -4.50 -3.79 10.81
C LEU A 185 -3.78 -2.65 10.12
N THR A 186 -4.52 -1.63 9.73
CA THR A 186 -3.98 -0.37 9.21
C THR A 186 -4.31 0.74 10.19
N ILE A 187 -3.29 1.46 10.65
CA ILE A 187 -3.41 2.61 11.54
C ILE A 187 -2.99 3.83 10.75
N LYS A 188 -3.83 4.86 10.69
CA LYS A 188 -3.56 6.12 10.01
C LYS A 188 -3.56 7.26 11.03
N ASN A 189 -2.51 8.08 10.97
CA ASN A 189 -2.39 9.33 11.71
C ASN A 189 -1.95 10.42 10.73
N GLY A 190 -2.89 11.20 10.21
CA GLY A 190 -2.64 12.13 9.12
C GLY A 190 -2.06 11.39 7.90
N LYS A 191 -0.81 11.73 7.53
CA LYS A 191 -0.07 11.11 6.41
C LYS A 191 0.71 9.86 6.81
N ASP A 192 0.92 9.60 8.09
CA ASP A 192 1.61 8.40 8.55
C ASP A 192 0.63 7.22 8.54
N VAL A 193 0.96 6.17 7.78
CA VAL A 193 0.14 4.95 7.67
C VAL A 193 1.00 3.75 8.09
N TYR A 194 0.49 2.96 9.03
CA TYR A 194 1.16 1.80 9.59
C TYR A 194 0.38 0.54 9.24
N HIS A 195 1.06 -0.44 8.67
CA HIS A 195 0.48 -1.70 8.24
C HIS A 195 1.00 -2.85 9.09
N VAL A 196 0.08 -3.67 9.57
CA VAL A 196 0.35 -4.85 10.37
C VAL A 196 -0.31 -6.04 9.69
N THR A 197 0.48 -7.08 9.37
CA THR A 197 -0.04 -8.38 8.94
C THR A 197 0.09 -9.36 10.08
N THR A 198 -1.00 -9.94 10.53
CA THR A 198 -1.00 -10.77 11.74
C THR A 198 -1.79 -12.06 11.53
N SER A 199 -1.54 -13.06 12.38
CA SER A 199 -2.19 -14.36 12.31
C SER A 199 -2.47 -14.87 13.72
N TYR A 200 -3.74 -14.87 14.11
CA TYR A 200 -4.26 -15.48 15.34
C TYR A 200 -3.65 -14.97 16.66
N LEU A 201 -3.45 -13.65 16.78
CA LEU A 201 -2.93 -13.04 18.01
C LEU A 201 -4.03 -12.57 18.97
N ASN A 202 -3.86 -12.84 20.26
CA ASN A 202 -4.77 -12.31 21.30
C ASN A 202 -4.58 -10.81 21.55
N ASN A 203 -3.41 -10.28 21.18
CA ASN A 203 -2.99 -8.90 21.33
C ASN A 203 -2.15 -8.53 20.11
N ILE A 204 -2.39 -7.37 19.50
CA ILE A 204 -1.62 -6.91 18.34
C ILE A 204 -0.73 -5.75 18.78
N TRP A 205 0.58 -5.95 18.70
CA TRP A 205 1.61 -4.99 19.09
C TRP A 205 2.06 -4.17 17.89
N VAL A 206 2.01 -2.84 18.03
CA VAL A 206 2.32 -1.93 16.93
C VAL A 206 3.19 -0.79 17.43
N GLY A 207 4.32 -0.56 16.77
CA GLY A 207 5.08 0.66 16.91
C GLY A 207 4.56 1.73 15.98
N ILE A 208 4.37 2.92 16.50
CA ILE A 208 4.05 4.10 15.70
C ILE A 208 4.89 5.29 16.14
N LYS A 209 4.97 6.32 15.29
CA LYS A 209 5.56 7.59 15.74
C LYS A 209 4.75 8.16 16.92
N PRO A 210 5.42 8.76 17.91
CA PRO A 210 4.74 9.44 19.00
C PRO A 210 3.75 10.50 18.50
N ILE A 211 2.61 10.60 19.18
CA ILE A 211 1.53 11.53 18.87
C ILE A 211 1.27 12.39 20.10
N THR A 212 1.46 13.71 19.99
CA THR A 212 1.19 14.63 21.10
C THR A 212 -0.31 14.80 21.31
N SER A 213 -1.04 15.04 20.22
CA SER A 213 -2.50 15.07 20.14
C SER A 213 -2.89 14.92 18.68
N GLY A 214 -3.87 14.06 18.39
CA GLY A 214 -4.32 13.84 17.02
C GLY A 214 -5.43 12.80 16.94
N ASP A 215 -6.03 12.76 15.77
CA ASP A 215 -7.00 11.75 15.40
C ASP A 215 -6.25 10.52 14.85
N ILE A 216 -6.68 9.33 15.29
CA ILE A 216 -6.18 8.07 14.73
C ILE A 216 -7.35 7.35 14.09
N GLU A 217 -7.16 6.91 12.85
CA GLU A 217 -8.08 6.02 12.18
C GLU A 217 -7.51 4.61 12.13
N ILE A 218 -8.36 3.64 12.40
CA ILE A 218 -8.00 2.24 12.51
C ILE A 218 -8.90 1.45 11.58
N TYR A 219 -8.29 0.67 10.70
CA TYR A 219 -8.95 -0.24 9.78
C TYR A 219 -8.49 -1.66 10.10
N ALA A 220 -9.42 -2.54 10.45
CA ALA A 220 -9.13 -3.92 10.81
C ALA A 220 -9.79 -4.87 9.81
N ALA A 221 -9.01 -5.78 9.24
CA ALA A 221 -9.50 -6.79 8.31
C ALA A 221 -9.64 -8.14 9.01
N LYS A 222 -10.79 -8.78 8.81
CA LYS A 222 -11.08 -10.15 9.24
C LYS A 222 -11.63 -10.91 8.04
N ARG A 223 -10.81 -11.77 7.43
CA ARG A 223 -11.15 -12.42 6.15
C ARG A 223 -11.58 -11.34 5.12
N LYS A 224 -12.78 -11.46 4.56
CA LYS A 224 -13.35 -10.49 3.60
C LYS A 224 -13.99 -9.25 4.22
N GLU A 225 -14.07 -9.17 5.55
CA GLU A 225 -14.74 -8.08 6.28
C GLU A 225 -13.73 -6.98 6.61
N LEU A 226 -14.14 -5.73 6.43
CA LEU A 226 -13.37 -4.54 6.82
C LEU A 226 -14.12 -3.78 7.91
N TYR A 227 -13.41 -3.46 8.98
CA TYR A 227 -13.95 -2.69 10.11
C TYR A 227 -13.21 -1.37 10.25
N ARG A 228 -13.86 -0.35 10.80
CA ARG A 228 -13.26 0.96 11.05
C ARG A 228 -13.51 1.48 12.46
N LYS A 229 -12.58 2.28 12.95
CA LYS A 229 -12.75 3.15 14.13
C LYS A 229 -11.93 4.43 13.95
N LYS A 230 -12.59 5.59 14.05
CA LYS A 230 -11.94 6.89 14.26
C LYS A 230 -11.89 7.19 15.75
N VAL A 231 -10.71 7.53 16.26
CA VAL A 231 -10.48 7.94 17.65
C VAL A 231 -10.07 9.42 17.62
N THR A 232 -10.96 10.31 18.05
CA THR A 232 -10.81 11.75 17.88
C THR A 232 -10.16 12.46 19.06
N SER A 233 -9.19 13.33 18.75
CA SER A 233 -8.73 14.54 19.45
C SER A 233 -8.32 14.42 20.94
N ASN A 234 -8.13 13.20 21.45
CA ASN A 234 -7.61 12.94 22.79
C ASN A 234 -6.55 11.84 22.83
N THR A 235 -6.05 11.41 21.67
CA THR A 235 -5.05 10.34 21.61
C THR A 235 -3.66 10.94 21.76
N SER A 236 -3.05 10.73 22.91
CA SER A 236 -1.63 11.01 23.14
C SER A 236 -0.90 9.67 23.27
N LEU A 237 0.10 9.46 22.43
CA LEU A 237 0.92 8.26 22.39
C LEU A 237 2.37 8.70 22.54
N ALA A 238 2.88 8.60 23.76
CA ALA A 238 4.23 9.05 24.08
C ALA A 238 5.27 8.01 23.66
N ALA A 239 6.44 8.49 23.21
CA ALA A 239 7.63 7.66 23.15
C ALA A 239 7.88 7.03 24.53
N ASN A 240 8.55 5.89 24.57
CA ASN A 240 8.91 5.24 25.82
C ASN A 240 7.72 4.75 26.66
N THR A 241 6.53 4.56 26.08
CA THR A 241 5.37 4.02 26.78
C THR A 241 4.73 2.88 25.99
N ILE A 242 4.22 1.88 26.72
CA ILE A 242 3.29 0.89 26.18
C ILE A 242 1.88 1.36 26.53
N THR A 243 1.10 1.66 25.50
CA THR A 243 -0.28 2.10 25.66
C THR A 243 -1.24 0.98 25.25
N PRO A 244 -2.04 0.42 26.18
CA PRO A 244 -3.12 -0.48 25.82
C PRO A 244 -4.21 0.28 25.04
N ILE A 245 -4.57 -0.22 23.86
CA ILE A 245 -5.60 0.34 23.00
C ILE A 245 -6.75 -0.64 22.88
N ASN A 246 -7.78 -0.42 23.71
CA ASN A 246 -9.00 -1.23 23.72
C ASN A 246 -10.06 -0.52 22.88
N ILE A 247 -10.37 -1.05 21.70
CA ILE A 247 -11.27 -0.39 20.76
C ILE A 247 -12.43 -1.29 20.33
N LYS A 248 -13.55 -0.63 20.07
CA LYS A 248 -14.70 -1.20 19.39
C LYS A 248 -14.71 -0.65 17.97
N VAL A 249 -14.68 -1.55 16.98
CA VAL A 249 -14.67 -1.22 15.55
C VAL A 249 -16.00 -1.59 14.93
N SER A 250 -16.41 -0.82 13.92
CA SER A 250 -17.68 -1.03 13.22
C SER A 250 -17.46 -1.57 11.82
N LEU A 251 -18.27 -2.54 11.41
CA LEU A 251 -18.18 -3.13 10.07
C LEU A 251 -18.48 -2.05 9.02
N ILE A 252 -17.61 -1.93 8.01
CA ILE A 252 -17.91 -1.17 6.80
C ILE A 252 -18.74 -2.07 5.91
N GLU A 253 -20.06 -1.99 6.05
CA GLU A 253 -20.98 -2.83 5.29
C GLU A 253 -20.77 -2.62 3.78
N GLY A 254 -20.59 -3.72 3.06
CA GLY A 254 -20.38 -3.68 1.61
C GLY A 254 -18.93 -3.55 1.16
N ALA A 255 -17.97 -3.34 2.06
CA ALA A 255 -16.55 -3.25 1.72
C ALA A 255 -15.85 -4.60 1.60
N THR A 256 -14.85 -4.65 0.73
CA THR A 256 -13.78 -5.65 0.75
C THR A 256 -12.74 -5.28 1.82
N SER A 257 -11.96 -6.27 2.26
CA SER A 257 -10.88 -6.06 3.24
C SER A 257 -9.59 -5.45 2.67
N GLY A 258 -9.49 -5.34 1.35
CA GLY A 258 -8.33 -4.76 0.66
C GLY A 258 -8.34 -3.23 0.69
N LEU A 259 -7.19 -2.63 1.06
CA LEU A 259 -6.96 -1.19 0.97
C LEU A 259 -5.98 -0.89 -0.18
N PHE A 260 -6.25 0.20 -0.88
CA PHE A 260 -5.51 0.62 -2.06
C PHE A 260 -5.26 2.14 -1.99
N THR A 261 -4.05 2.55 -2.32
CA THR A 261 -3.72 3.97 -2.49
C THR A 261 -4.28 4.49 -3.81
N ALA A 262 -5.14 5.49 -3.75
CA ALA A 262 -5.87 6.03 -4.88
C ALA A 262 -5.12 7.14 -5.63
N ASN A 263 -4.16 7.80 -5.00
CA ASN A 263 -3.43 8.93 -5.57
C ASN A 263 -2.03 9.12 -4.93
N GLU A 264 -1.25 10.05 -5.49
CA GLU A 264 0.11 10.38 -5.02
C GLU A 264 0.13 10.99 -3.60
N ASP A 265 -0.99 11.52 -3.12
CA ASP A 265 -1.12 12.06 -1.76
C ASP A 265 -1.24 10.97 -0.68
N GLY A 266 -1.41 9.71 -1.09
CA GLY A 266 -1.53 8.57 -0.18
C GLY A 266 -2.96 8.32 0.31
N ASP A 267 -3.97 8.85 -0.38
CA ASP A 267 -5.36 8.58 -0.01
C ASP A 267 -5.70 7.11 -0.20
N LEU A 268 -6.34 6.52 0.81
CA LEU A 268 -6.71 5.11 0.78
C LEU A 268 -8.19 4.95 0.37
N ILE A 269 -8.46 3.88 -0.36
CA ILE A 269 -9.81 3.45 -0.73
C ILE A 269 -9.96 1.94 -0.51
N TYR A 270 -11.21 1.50 -0.42
CA TYR A 270 -11.58 0.09 -0.51
C TYR A 270 -12.63 -0.09 -1.60
N PHE A 271 -12.67 -1.29 -2.20
CA PHE A 271 -13.69 -1.65 -3.18
C PHE A 271 -14.93 -2.23 -2.52
N SER A 272 -16.07 -2.06 -3.19
CA SER A 272 -17.29 -2.80 -2.87
C SER A 272 -17.11 -4.31 -3.04
N ARG A 273 -17.80 -5.09 -2.21
CA ARG A 273 -17.71 -6.56 -2.09
C ARG A 273 -18.12 -7.33 -3.35
N GLY A 274 -18.77 -6.65 -4.29
CA GLY A 274 -19.23 -7.23 -5.54
C GLY A 274 -19.64 -6.12 -6.50
N ASN A 275 -19.93 -6.50 -7.74
CA ASN A 275 -20.42 -5.55 -8.72
C ASN A 275 -21.79 -5.02 -8.30
N LEU A 276 -22.07 -3.81 -8.72
CA LEU A 276 -23.37 -3.21 -8.52
C LEU A 276 -24.42 -3.98 -9.33
N THR A 277 -25.58 -4.18 -8.71
CA THR A 277 -26.76 -4.76 -9.32
C THR A 277 -27.98 -3.93 -8.92
N THR A 278 -29.00 -3.91 -9.76
CA THR A 278 -30.31 -3.36 -9.39
C THR A 278 -31.41 -4.30 -9.84
N MET A 279 -32.49 -4.38 -9.07
CA MET A 279 -33.67 -5.12 -9.49
C MET A 279 -34.63 -4.17 -10.17
N TYR A 280 -35.05 -4.50 -11.39
CA TYR A 280 -36.04 -3.70 -12.11
C TYR A 280 -37.38 -3.74 -11.38
N THR A 281 -37.86 -2.57 -10.98
CA THR A 281 -39.21 -2.35 -10.48
C THR A 281 -39.76 -1.06 -11.09
N SER A 282 -40.99 -0.66 -10.76
CA SER A 282 -41.57 0.61 -11.22
C SER A 282 -40.77 1.85 -10.77
N HIS A 283 -39.83 1.68 -9.83
CA HIS A 283 -38.86 2.67 -9.41
C HIS A 283 -37.45 2.06 -9.35
N TRP A 284 -36.43 2.80 -9.79
CA TRP A 284 -35.03 2.36 -9.83
C TRP A 284 -34.32 2.51 -8.47
N ASN A 285 -34.89 1.93 -7.41
CA ASN A 285 -34.44 2.14 -6.03
C ASN A 285 -33.97 0.86 -5.32
N ASN A 286 -33.79 -0.26 -6.02
CA ASN A 286 -33.41 -1.53 -5.41
C ASN A 286 -31.96 -1.93 -5.76
N TRP A 287 -31.01 -1.14 -5.25
CA TRP A 287 -29.59 -1.32 -5.51
C TRP A 287 -28.94 -2.24 -4.48
N SER A 288 -28.06 -3.12 -4.95
CA SER A 288 -27.26 -4.00 -4.09
C SER A 288 -25.96 -4.43 -4.75
N PHE A 289 -24.95 -4.76 -3.96
CA PHE A 289 -23.76 -5.45 -4.45
C PHE A 289 -24.03 -6.95 -4.58
N ALA A 290 -23.52 -7.55 -5.66
CA ALA A 290 -23.50 -8.99 -5.83
C ALA A 290 -22.73 -9.68 -4.68
N ASP A 291 -23.16 -10.89 -4.30
CA ASP A 291 -22.53 -11.64 -3.20
C ASP A 291 -21.11 -12.14 -3.53
N LYS A 292 -20.80 -12.27 -4.83
CA LYS A 292 -19.56 -12.82 -5.35
C LYS A 292 -18.93 -11.81 -6.30
N GLN A 293 -17.65 -11.52 -6.12
CA GLN A 293 -16.93 -10.62 -7.02
C GLN A 293 -16.87 -11.11 -8.46
N TYR A 294 -16.89 -12.43 -8.67
CA TYR A 294 -16.91 -13.06 -10.00
C TYR A 294 -18.32 -13.32 -10.54
N GLY A 295 -19.37 -12.95 -9.81
CA GLY A 295 -20.75 -13.11 -10.23
C GLY A 295 -21.16 -12.00 -11.20
N TYR A 296 -21.74 -12.39 -12.33
CA TYR A 296 -22.44 -11.51 -13.27
C TYR A 296 -23.56 -12.32 -13.93
N ILE A 297 -24.59 -11.66 -14.45
CA ILE A 297 -25.81 -12.32 -14.96
C ILE A 297 -25.75 -12.63 -16.47
N GLY A 298 -24.84 -11.99 -17.21
CA GLY A 298 -24.61 -12.27 -18.64
C GLY A 298 -25.83 -11.95 -19.52
N GLU A 299 -26.19 -12.87 -20.43
CA GLU A 299 -27.33 -12.74 -21.36
C GLU A 299 -28.70 -13.05 -20.71
N ALA A 300 -28.76 -13.13 -19.38
CA ALA A 300 -30.03 -13.33 -18.69
C ALA A 300 -31.02 -12.20 -19.00
N PRO A 301 -32.35 -12.46 -18.91
CA PRO A 301 -33.39 -11.49 -19.27
C PRO A 301 -33.21 -10.10 -18.65
N GLY A 302 -32.65 -10.03 -17.45
CA GLY A 302 -32.42 -8.76 -16.77
C GLY A 302 -31.37 -7.86 -17.42
N ASN A 303 -30.45 -8.38 -18.24
CA ASN A 303 -29.61 -7.54 -19.10
C ASN A 303 -30.19 -7.40 -20.52
N THR A 304 -30.83 -8.41 -21.09
CA THR A 304 -31.28 -8.35 -22.49
C THR A 304 -32.64 -7.66 -22.68
N CYS A 305 -33.47 -7.57 -21.63
CA CYS A 305 -34.88 -7.13 -21.75
C CYS A 305 -35.34 -6.38 -20.48
N ILE A 306 -34.98 -5.10 -20.38
CA ILE A 306 -35.41 -4.20 -19.30
C ILE A 306 -36.75 -3.52 -19.67
N ASP A 307 -37.86 -4.25 -19.54
CA ASP A 307 -39.22 -3.73 -19.75
C ASP A 307 -40.24 -4.35 -18.78
N ASP A 308 -41.46 -3.81 -18.76
CA ASP A 308 -42.56 -4.18 -17.84
C ASP A 308 -42.84 -5.69 -17.76
N ARG A 309 -42.50 -6.48 -18.78
CA ARG A 309 -42.68 -7.95 -18.79
C ARG A 309 -41.74 -8.68 -17.83
N TYR A 310 -40.70 -8.01 -17.37
CA TYR A 310 -39.62 -8.58 -16.57
C TYR A 310 -39.44 -7.86 -15.22
N TYR A 311 -40.53 -7.29 -14.68
CA TYR A 311 -40.59 -6.78 -13.32
C TYR A 311 -40.00 -7.80 -12.33
N GLY A 312 -38.99 -7.38 -11.57
CA GLY A 312 -38.25 -8.25 -10.64
C GLY A 312 -36.97 -8.89 -11.19
N CYS A 313 -36.59 -8.64 -12.45
CA CYS A 313 -35.29 -9.10 -12.98
C CYS A 313 -34.13 -8.22 -12.49
N VAL A 314 -32.95 -8.83 -12.32
CA VAL A 314 -31.73 -8.15 -11.89
C VAL A 314 -30.96 -7.63 -13.11
N VAL A 315 -30.42 -6.42 -13.05
CA VAL A 315 -29.55 -5.80 -14.07
C VAL A 315 -28.17 -5.58 -13.45
N ASP A 316 -27.10 -5.82 -14.20
CA ASP A 316 -25.71 -5.55 -13.77
C ASP A 316 -24.82 -4.83 -14.81
N LEU A 317 -25.37 -4.51 -15.99
CA LEU A 317 -24.71 -3.73 -17.04
C LEU A 317 -25.40 -2.37 -17.26
N PHE A 318 -24.72 -1.28 -16.91
CA PHE A 318 -25.28 0.07 -16.85
C PHE A 318 -24.62 1.02 -17.86
N GLY A 319 -25.40 1.81 -18.60
CA GLY A 319 -24.87 2.90 -19.46
C GLY A 319 -24.46 4.12 -18.64
N TRP A 320 -23.93 5.19 -19.25
CA TRP A 320 -23.35 6.35 -18.53
C TRP A 320 -23.82 7.72 -19.07
N SER A 321 -23.71 8.82 -18.30
CA SER A 321 -24.29 10.15 -18.67
C SER A 321 -23.80 11.34 -17.79
N THR A 322 -23.99 12.62 -18.24
CA THR A 322 -23.39 13.92 -17.74
C THR A 322 -24.25 15.25 -17.42
N ASN A 323 -25.62 15.41 -17.54
CA ASN A 323 -26.66 16.30 -16.82
C ASN A 323 -28.22 16.01 -16.84
N ALA A 324 -28.92 15.92 -15.68
CA ALA A 324 -29.99 14.92 -15.36
C ALA A 324 -31.41 15.34 -15.75
N ASN A 325 -32.21 14.49 -16.44
CA ASN A 325 -33.66 14.76 -16.58
C ASN A 325 -34.64 13.57 -16.81
N THR A 326 -34.25 12.34 -17.21
CA THR A 326 -35.29 11.30 -17.48
C THR A 326 -34.93 9.83 -17.23
N ASN A 327 -33.66 9.46 -16.98
CA ASN A 327 -33.26 8.10 -16.61
C ASN A 327 -32.33 8.14 -15.39
N TYR A 328 -32.73 7.53 -14.27
CA TYR A 328 -31.90 7.48 -13.06
C TYR A 328 -30.90 6.31 -13.22
N PHE A 329 -29.59 6.59 -13.26
CA PHE A 329 -28.51 5.58 -13.18
C PHE A 329 -28.22 4.69 -14.40
N GLY A 330 -28.52 5.15 -15.62
CA GLY A 330 -28.06 4.46 -16.84
C GLY A 330 -28.70 3.11 -17.13
N VAL A 331 -29.93 2.92 -16.65
CA VAL A 331 -30.72 1.72 -16.89
C VAL A 331 -31.75 1.99 -17.98
N ASN A 332 -31.45 1.58 -19.21
CA ASN A 332 -32.33 1.68 -20.38
C ASN A 332 -31.95 0.58 -21.40
N VAL A 333 -32.82 0.19 -22.34
CA VAL A 333 -32.59 -0.78 -23.43
C VAL A 333 -32.50 -0.15 -24.82
N SER A 334 -32.42 1.16 -24.89
CA SER A 334 -32.13 1.87 -26.14
C SER A 334 -30.67 1.66 -26.55
N ASP A 335 -30.43 1.55 -27.84
CA ASP A 335 -29.12 1.64 -28.48
C ASP A 335 -28.87 3.04 -29.06
N GLU A 336 -29.81 3.99 -28.87
CA GLU A 336 -29.69 5.37 -29.30
C GLU A 336 -29.02 6.23 -28.24
N ASP A 337 -27.95 6.94 -28.60
CA ASP A 337 -27.27 7.87 -27.70
C ASP A 337 -28.18 8.98 -27.19
N GLU A 338 -29.18 9.40 -27.99
CA GLU A 338 -30.18 10.38 -27.56
C GLU A 338 -30.92 9.96 -26.28
N THR A 339 -31.16 8.66 -26.09
CA THR A 339 -31.82 8.14 -24.88
C THR A 339 -30.94 8.26 -23.63
N TYR A 340 -29.63 8.39 -23.83
CA TYR A 340 -28.60 8.57 -22.81
C TYR A 340 -28.04 10.00 -22.83
N MET A 341 -28.68 10.94 -23.55
CA MET A 341 -28.42 12.36 -23.45
C MET A 341 -29.02 12.88 -22.14
N GLY A 342 -28.17 13.18 -21.15
CA GLY A 342 -28.59 13.61 -19.81
C GLY A 342 -27.43 13.49 -18.81
N ASP A 343 -27.65 13.43 -17.47
CA ASP A 343 -26.75 13.05 -16.33
C ASP A 343 -27.45 11.84 -15.81
N PHE A 344 -26.63 10.85 -15.53
CA PHE A 344 -27.00 9.88 -14.54
C PHE A 344 -26.36 10.36 -13.26
N TYR A 345 -27.12 10.20 -12.19
CA TYR A 345 -26.53 10.19 -10.89
C TYR A 345 -25.41 9.13 -10.84
N ASP A 346 -24.28 9.47 -10.23
CA ASP A 346 -23.29 8.47 -9.86
C ASP A 346 -24.00 7.38 -9.05
N TRP A 347 -23.85 6.12 -9.44
CA TRP A 347 -24.51 5.01 -8.77
C TRP A 347 -24.26 4.95 -7.27
N GLY A 348 -23.13 5.46 -6.80
CA GLY A 348 -22.76 5.51 -5.38
C GLY A 348 -23.61 6.43 -4.51
N ILE A 349 -24.40 7.34 -5.10
CA ILE A 349 -25.40 8.13 -4.35
C ILE A 349 -26.68 7.34 -4.05
N ALA A 350 -26.85 6.16 -4.65
CA ALA A 350 -28.01 5.31 -4.42
C ALA A 350 -28.02 4.77 -2.98
N ASP A 351 -29.20 4.41 -2.49
CA ASP A 351 -29.32 3.64 -1.27
C ASP A 351 -29.05 2.17 -1.57
N ILE A 352 -27.83 1.72 -1.30
CA ILE A 352 -27.38 0.36 -1.60
C ILE A 352 -27.67 -0.50 -0.37
N ARG A 353 -28.65 -1.41 -0.51
CA ARG A 353 -29.24 -2.18 0.60
C ARG A 353 -28.20 -2.93 1.45
N ASN A 354 -27.18 -3.47 0.80
CA ASN A 354 -26.07 -4.18 1.43
C ASN A 354 -24.75 -3.40 1.29
N GLY A 355 -24.83 -2.06 1.30
CA GLY A 355 -23.71 -1.13 1.18
C GLY A 355 -23.64 -0.12 2.32
N GLY A 356 -24.38 -0.31 3.42
CA GLY A 356 -24.34 0.60 4.56
C GLY A 356 -25.06 1.93 4.33
N GLY A 357 -25.97 1.99 3.35
CA GLY A 357 -26.86 3.13 3.10
C GLY A 357 -26.41 4.06 1.97
N ARG A 358 -27.04 5.24 1.93
CA ARG A 358 -26.87 6.25 0.88
C ARG A 358 -25.55 7.03 0.96
N ASN A 359 -25.01 7.46 -0.19
CA ASN A 359 -23.84 8.34 -0.31
C ASN A 359 -22.57 7.79 0.35
N LYS A 360 -22.44 6.46 0.42
CA LYS A 360 -21.25 5.78 0.97
C LYS A 360 -20.22 5.42 -0.09
N TRP A 361 -20.68 5.33 -1.32
CA TRP A 361 -19.92 4.80 -2.44
C TRP A 361 -19.80 5.85 -3.53
N ARG A 362 -18.85 5.65 -4.43
CA ARG A 362 -18.71 6.41 -5.67
C ARG A 362 -18.02 5.57 -6.73
N THR A 363 -18.13 5.99 -7.98
CA THR A 363 -17.22 5.50 -9.00
C THR A 363 -15.81 6.07 -8.79
N PRO A 364 -14.75 5.31 -9.07
CA PRO A 364 -13.40 5.88 -9.09
C PRO A 364 -13.24 6.82 -10.28
N SER A 365 -12.38 7.83 -10.16
CA SER A 365 -12.05 8.72 -11.28
C SER A 365 -11.04 8.07 -12.23
N ALA A 366 -10.92 8.65 -13.43
CA ALA A 366 -9.91 8.28 -14.42
C ALA A 366 -8.48 8.30 -13.86
N THR A 367 -8.13 9.36 -13.11
CA THR A 367 -6.81 9.53 -12.50
C THR A 367 -6.58 8.49 -11.41
N GLU A 368 -7.57 8.23 -10.56
CA GLU A 368 -7.45 7.19 -9.54
C GLU A 368 -7.24 5.81 -10.15
N PHE A 369 -7.97 5.46 -11.22
CA PHE A 369 -7.75 4.17 -11.89
C PHE A 369 -6.38 4.05 -12.53
N THR A 370 -5.93 5.11 -13.20
CA THR A 370 -4.57 5.18 -13.76
C THR A 370 -3.53 4.98 -12.66
N HIS A 371 -3.74 5.61 -11.51
CA HIS A 371 -2.86 5.48 -10.37
C HIS A 371 -2.86 4.04 -9.83
N LEU A 372 -4.04 3.48 -9.54
CA LEU A 372 -4.24 2.13 -9.00
C LEU A 372 -3.55 1.04 -9.83
N LEU A 373 -3.60 1.16 -11.16
CA LEU A 373 -3.07 0.17 -12.09
C LEU A 373 -1.61 0.38 -12.47
N PHE A 374 -1.12 1.63 -12.49
CA PHE A 374 0.16 1.94 -13.14
C PHE A 374 1.17 2.71 -12.31
N GLN A 375 0.76 3.39 -11.24
CA GLN A 375 1.64 4.31 -10.52
C GLN A 375 1.80 3.89 -9.06
N ARG A 376 0.72 3.42 -8.43
CA ARG A 376 0.65 3.01 -7.02
C ARG A 376 1.77 2.06 -6.61
N SER A 377 2.33 2.22 -5.41
CA SER A 377 3.25 1.23 -4.85
C SER A 377 2.52 -0.04 -4.42
N GLY A 378 3.17 -1.20 -4.50
CA GLY A 378 2.56 -2.45 -4.06
C GLY A 378 3.58 -3.47 -3.60
N THR A 379 3.11 -4.53 -2.97
CA THR A 379 3.96 -5.66 -2.56
C THR A 379 4.65 -6.35 -3.74
N THR A 380 5.74 -7.05 -3.44
CA THR A 380 6.40 -7.95 -4.37
C THR A 380 5.66 -9.28 -4.41
N ILE A 381 5.22 -9.71 -5.60
CA ILE A 381 4.57 -11.01 -5.81
C ILE A 381 5.37 -11.76 -6.88
N ASN A 382 5.77 -13.00 -6.58
CA ASN A 382 6.55 -13.85 -7.49
C ASN A 382 7.77 -13.13 -8.11
N GLY A 383 8.50 -12.37 -7.29
CA GLY A 383 9.68 -11.60 -7.71
C GLY A 383 9.40 -10.29 -8.48
N VAL A 384 8.13 -9.96 -8.74
CA VAL A 384 7.75 -8.70 -9.41
C VAL A 384 7.41 -7.64 -8.36
N SER A 385 8.27 -6.63 -8.25
CA SER A 385 8.04 -5.48 -7.37
C SER A 385 6.83 -4.66 -7.83
N ASN A 386 6.11 -4.05 -6.88
CA ASN A 386 4.90 -3.26 -7.15
C ASN A 386 3.87 -4.06 -7.97
N ALA A 387 3.57 -5.29 -7.56
CA ALA A 387 2.53 -6.08 -8.19
C ALA A 387 1.15 -5.45 -7.92
N ARG A 388 0.48 -4.96 -8.97
CA ARG A 388 -0.79 -4.23 -8.88
C ARG A 388 -1.96 -5.02 -9.40
N PHE A 389 -1.76 -5.74 -10.51
CA PHE A 389 -2.84 -6.51 -11.14
C PHE A 389 -2.33 -7.72 -11.92
N VAL A 390 -3.23 -8.65 -12.20
CA VAL A 390 -3.04 -9.76 -13.16
C VAL A 390 -4.37 -10.10 -13.82
N ARG A 391 -4.33 -10.54 -15.09
CA ARG A 391 -5.50 -11.09 -15.78
C ARG A 391 -5.64 -12.58 -15.45
N ALA A 392 -6.84 -13.02 -15.09
CA ALA A 392 -7.05 -14.39 -14.63
C ALA A 392 -8.43 -14.94 -14.99
N TYR A 393 -8.57 -16.26 -14.94
CA TYR A 393 -9.84 -16.97 -14.96
C TYR A 393 -10.14 -17.59 -13.61
N ILE A 394 -11.38 -17.43 -13.15
CA ILE A 394 -11.90 -18.04 -11.93
C ILE A 394 -12.86 -19.18 -12.28
N GLY A 395 -12.79 -20.27 -11.52
CA GLY A 395 -13.74 -21.38 -11.58
C GLY A 395 -13.51 -22.32 -12.77
N ASN A 396 -12.25 -22.54 -13.15
CA ASN A 396 -11.84 -23.38 -14.29
C ASN A 396 -12.34 -22.83 -15.64
N TYR A 397 -11.84 -21.65 -16.03
CA TYR A 397 -12.20 -20.95 -17.29
C TYR A 397 -13.65 -20.44 -17.38
N LYS A 398 -14.37 -20.33 -16.25
CA LYS A 398 -15.76 -19.85 -16.26
C LYS A 398 -15.87 -18.34 -16.35
N THR A 399 -15.07 -17.62 -15.57
CA THR A 399 -15.11 -16.15 -15.53
C THR A 399 -13.72 -15.59 -15.71
N GLY A 400 -13.45 -15.00 -16.87
CA GLY A 400 -12.24 -14.21 -17.10
C GLY A 400 -12.34 -12.85 -16.42
N GLY A 401 -11.22 -12.19 -16.16
CA GLY A 401 -11.22 -10.84 -15.63
C GLY A 401 -9.88 -10.34 -15.12
N LEU A 402 -9.94 -9.26 -14.33
CA LEU A 402 -8.78 -8.59 -13.75
C LEU A 402 -8.78 -8.75 -12.23
N ILE A 403 -7.71 -9.30 -11.69
CA ILE A 403 -7.43 -9.31 -10.25
C ILE A 403 -6.59 -8.06 -9.94
N LEU A 404 -7.01 -7.29 -8.94
CA LEU A 404 -6.27 -6.18 -8.34
C LEU A 404 -5.71 -6.63 -6.97
N PHE A 405 -4.43 -6.35 -6.74
CA PHE A 405 -3.75 -6.64 -5.48
C PHE A 405 -3.71 -5.38 -4.59
N PRO A 406 -4.15 -5.45 -3.32
CA PRO A 406 -3.98 -4.36 -2.33
C PRO A 406 -2.54 -3.89 -2.17
N ASP A 407 -2.34 -2.69 -1.59
CA ASP A 407 -1.01 -2.12 -1.32
C ASP A 407 -0.10 -3.08 -0.55
N HIS A 408 -0.65 -3.63 0.55
CA HIS A 408 -0.02 -4.59 1.46
C HIS A 408 -0.65 -5.98 1.28
N TYR A 409 -0.66 -6.48 0.04
CA TYR A 409 -1.12 -7.82 -0.27
C TYR A 409 -0.14 -8.88 0.21
N VAL A 410 -0.66 -9.93 0.83
CA VAL A 410 0.11 -11.12 1.19
C VAL A 410 -0.59 -12.26 0.50
N HIS A 411 0.07 -12.84 -0.49
CA HIS A 411 -0.47 -13.97 -1.23
C HIS A 411 -0.53 -15.17 -0.29
N PRO A 412 -1.66 -15.90 -0.21
CA PRO A 412 -1.75 -17.05 0.68
C PRO A 412 -0.74 -18.14 0.31
N ASP A 413 0.05 -18.61 1.28
CA ASP A 413 1.25 -19.44 1.09
C ASP A 413 1.01 -20.74 0.30
N GLU A 414 -0.16 -21.36 0.47
CA GLU A 414 -0.50 -22.65 -0.17
C GLU A 414 -1.05 -22.49 -1.59
N LEU A 415 -1.24 -21.26 -2.07
CA LEU A 415 -1.81 -20.99 -3.38
C LEU A 415 -0.72 -20.81 -4.42
N LYS A 416 -0.99 -21.29 -5.63
CA LYS A 416 -0.18 -20.98 -6.81
C LYS A 416 -0.03 -19.46 -6.92
N LEU A 417 1.21 -18.99 -7.05
CA LEU A 417 1.51 -17.60 -7.37
C LEU A 417 1.13 -17.27 -8.82
N PRO A 418 0.69 -16.04 -9.11
CA PRO A 418 0.53 -15.60 -10.49
C PRO A 418 1.85 -15.67 -11.24
N GLY A 419 1.81 -16.02 -12.53
CA GLY A 419 2.99 -16.04 -13.38
C GLY A 419 3.62 -14.64 -13.44
N SER A 420 4.92 -14.52 -13.17
CA SER A 420 5.60 -13.21 -13.08
C SER A 420 5.47 -12.40 -14.37
N GLN A 421 5.43 -13.07 -15.52
CA GLN A 421 5.23 -12.47 -16.84
C GLN A 421 3.82 -11.89 -17.08
N PHE A 422 2.85 -12.22 -16.23
CA PHE A 422 1.46 -11.75 -16.33
C PHE A 422 1.16 -10.61 -15.35
N ILE A 423 1.97 -10.47 -14.29
CA ILE A 423 1.82 -9.40 -13.30
C ILE A 423 2.18 -8.06 -13.95
N ASN A 424 1.31 -7.06 -13.77
CA ASN A 424 1.42 -5.73 -14.37
C ASN A 424 1.51 -5.72 -15.91
N ASN A 425 1.26 -6.87 -16.56
CA ASN A 425 1.42 -6.98 -17.99
C ASN A 425 0.27 -6.26 -18.70
N ARG A 426 0.65 -5.21 -19.44
CA ARG A 426 -0.26 -4.38 -20.22
C ARG A 426 -0.59 -5.02 -21.56
N ALA A 427 0.44 -5.57 -22.21
CA ALA A 427 0.34 -6.12 -23.54
C ALA A 427 -0.35 -7.49 -23.53
N HIS A 428 -1.00 -7.78 -24.65
CA HIS A 428 -1.33 -9.13 -25.08
C HIS A 428 -0.98 -9.15 -26.56
N SER A 429 -0.27 -10.17 -27.02
CA SER A 429 -0.09 -10.42 -28.46
C SER A 429 -1.03 -11.55 -28.86
N GLU A 430 -1.65 -11.49 -30.05
CA GLU A 430 -2.57 -12.56 -30.51
C GLU A 430 -1.92 -13.96 -30.52
N ALA A 431 -0.58 -14.02 -30.51
CA ALA A 431 0.20 -15.25 -30.45
C ALA A 431 0.14 -15.97 -29.09
N ASP A 432 -0.30 -15.31 -28.03
CA ASP A 432 -0.26 -15.83 -26.66
C ASP A 432 -1.40 -16.81 -26.33
N GLY A 433 -2.42 -16.95 -27.19
CA GLY A 433 -3.46 -17.99 -27.08
C GLY A 433 -4.31 -17.96 -25.81
N ALA A 434 -5.42 -18.71 -25.80
CA ALA A 434 -6.35 -18.81 -24.66
C ALA A 434 -5.79 -19.57 -23.43
N GLY A 435 -4.46 -19.66 -23.29
CA GLY A 435 -3.74 -20.43 -22.25
C GLY A 435 -2.70 -19.63 -21.46
N THR A 436 -2.60 -18.31 -21.66
CA THR A 436 -1.61 -17.41 -21.02
C THR A 436 -2.17 -16.60 -19.86
N TYR A 437 -3.26 -17.05 -19.26
CA TYR A 437 -3.83 -16.43 -18.07
C TYR A 437 -3.61 -17.29 -16.85
N ASP A 438 -3.54 -16.66 -15.68
CA ASP A 438 -3.60 -17.42 -14.45
C ASP A 438 -4.99 -18.02 -14.26
N LEU A 439 -4.99 -19.28 -13.84
CA LEU A 439 -6.18 -20.06 -13.62
C LEU A 439 -6.31 -20.31 -12.12
N TYR A 440 -7.42 -19.89 -11.54
CA TYR A 440 -7.77 -20.16 -10.16
C TYR A 440 -9.11 -20.90 -10.11
N THR A 441 -9.17 -21.94 -9.28
CA THR A 441 -10.44 -22.52 -8.85
C THR A 441 -11.21 -21.52 -8.01
N THR A 442 -12.52 -21.76 -7.80
CA THR A 442 -13.32 -20.93 -6.92
C THR A 442 -12.81 -20.95 -5.47
N PHE A 443 -12.26 -22.08 -5.01
CA PHE A 443 -11.70 -22.19 -3.67
C PHE A 443 -10.46 -21.31 -3.50
N GLU A 444 -9.52 -21.38 -4.45
CA GLU A 444 -8.30 -20.56 -4.42
C GLU A 444 -8.66 -19.06 -4.50
N TRP A 445 -9.61 -18.69 -5.35
CA TRP A 445 -10.11 -17.31 -5.41
C TRP A 445 -10.66 -16.84 -4.06
N LEU A 446 -11.48 -17.64 -3.38
CA LEU A 446 -12.07 -17.24 -2.09
C LEU A 446 -10.99 -16.97 -1.02
N GLN A 447 -9.85 -17.65 -1.09
CA GLN A 447 -8.70 -17.38 -0.22
C GLN A 447 -7.98 -16.08 -0.60
N MET A 448 -7.80 -15.81 -1.90
CA MET A 448 -7.24 -14.55 -2.38
C MET A 448 -8.13 -13.35 -2.03
N GLU A 449 -9.44 -13.51 -2.20
CA GLU A 449 -10.46 -12.54 -1.80
C GLU A 449 -10.44 -12.28 -0.29
N ALA A 450 -10.30 -13.32 0.53
CA ALA A 450 -10.13 -13.18 1.97
C ALA A 450 -8.81 -12.48 2.36
N ALA A 451 -7.79 -12.52 1.50
CA ALA A 451 -6.56 -11.73 1.66
C ALA A 451 -6.71 -10.27 1.15
N GLY A 452 -7.89 -9.90 0.66
CA GLY A 452 -8.24 -8.56 0.21
C GLY A 452 -8.13 -8.32 -1.30
N ALA A 453 -7.81 -9.34 -2.10
CA ALA A 453 -7.76 -9.19 -3.55
C ALA A 453 -9.15 -8.84 -4.12
N VAL A 454 -9.17 -8.02 -5.17
CA VAL A 454 -10.41 -7.59 -5.84
C VAL A 454 -10.43 -8.18 -7.25
N PHE A 455 -11.52 -8.85 -7.61
CA PHE A 455 -11.76 -9.33 -8.96
C PHE A 455 -12.84 -8.51 -9.64
N LEU A 456 -12.48 -8.02 -10.82
CA LEU A 456 -13.39 -7.45 -11.79
C LEU A 456 -13.66 -8.58 -12.81
N PRO A 457 -14.89 -9.16 -12.91
CA PRO A 457 -15.30 -10.21 -13.86
C PRO A 457 -15.82 -9.76 -15.24
N ALA A 458 -15.35 -10.38 -16.32
CA ALA A 458 -15.50 -9.89 -17.69
C ALA A 458 -16.94 -10.07 -18.16
N ALA A 459 -17.80 -9.17 -17.72
CA ALA A 459 -19.25 -9.35 -17.73
C ALA A 459 -19.87 -9.13 -19.12
N GLY A 460 -19.03 -8.77 -20.09
CA GLY A 460 -19.46 -8.36 -21.42
C GLY A 460 -19.86 -6.89 -21.46
N LEU A 461 -20.48 -6.51 -22.57
CA LEU A 461 -21.10 -5.20 -22.74
C LEU A 461 -22.53 -5.36 -23.22
N ARG A 462 -23.34 -4.34 -23.00
CA ARG A 462 -24.72 -4.28 -23.45
C ARG A 462 -24.94 -3.10 -24.39
N VAL A 463 -25.58 -3.34 -25.52
CA VAL A 463 -26.02 -2.32 -26.49
C VAL A 463 -27.50 -2.58 -26.75
N GLY A 464 -28.35 -1.67 -26.29
CA GLY A 464 -29.79 -1.87 -26.31
C GLY A 464 -30.23 -3.16 -25.61
N THR A 465 -30.84 -4.08 -26.37
CA THR A 465 -31.28 -5.41 -25.89
C THR A 465 -30.25 -6.52 -26.12
N GLU A 466 -29.14 -6.22 -26.80
CA GLU A 466 -28.09 -7.17 -27.09
C GLU A 466 -27.04 -7.15 -25.98
N VAL A 467 -26.74 -8.32 -25.43
CA VAL A 467 -25.61 -8.51 -24.51
C VAL A 467 -24.54 -9.28 -25.26
N ALA A 468 -23.41 -8.63 -25.50
CA ALA A 468 -22.24 -9.24 -26.06
C ALA A 468 -21.41 -9.84 -24.91
N VAL A 469 -21.71 -11.09 -24.54
CA VAL A 469 -20.85 -11.87 -23.61
C VAL A 469 -19.74 -12.60 -24.39
N ARG A 470 -19.94 -12.86 -25.70
CA ARG A 470 -19.01 -13.61 -26.58
C ARG A 470 -19.05 -13.22 -28.07
N TYR A 471 -19.25 -11.95 -28.42
CA TYR A 471 -19.27 -11.60 -29.85
C TYR A 471 -17.85 -11.70 -30.45
N TYR A 472 -17.65 -12.64 -31.37
CA TYR A 472 -16.48 -12.75 -32.28
C TYR A 472 -15.09 -12.49 -31.69
N GLY A 473 -14.79 -13.08 -30.53
CA GLY A 473 -13.48 -12.96 -29.90
C GLY A 473 -13.10 -11.52 -29.56
N GLN A 474 -14.10 -10.63 -29.40
CA GLN A 474 -13.92 -9.20 -29.28
C GLN A 474 -14.81 -8.57 -28.18
N ARG A 475 -14.17 -7.93 -27.20
CA ARG A 475 -14.68 -7.01 -26.15
C ARG A 475 -15.27 -7.64 -24.90
N GLN A 476 -14.54 -7.51 -23.77
CA GLN A 476 -15.07 -7.77 -22.43
C GLN A 476 -14.80 -6.56 -21.53
N GLY A 477 -15.85 -5.80 -21.16
CA GLY A 477 -15.72 -4.46 -20.58
C GLY A 477 -16.14 -4.36 -19.12
N TYR A 478 -15.59 -3.37 -18.43
CA TYR A 478 -16.03 -2.92 -17.10
C TYR A 478 -16.06 -1.40 -17.09
N HIS A 479 -17.05 -0.84 -16.43
CA HIS A 479 -17.04 0.56 -16.07
C HIS A 479 -16.19 0.73 -14.83
N THR A 480 -15.10 1.46 -15.01
CA THR A 480 -14.16 1.75 -13.96
C THR A 480 -14.18 3.24 -13.60
N SER A 481 -14.67 4.15 -14.44
CA SER A 481 -14.84 5.54 -13.98
C SER A 481 -16.00 6.28 -14.62
N SER A 482 -16.59 7.21 -13.87
CA SER A 482 -17.37 8.31 -14.41
C SER A 482 -16.63 9.61 -14.11
N ILE A 483 -16.40 10.46 -15.11
CA ILE A 483 -15.77 11.76 -14.89
C ILE A 483 -16.89 12.80 -14.73
N TYR A 484 -16.87 13.49 -13.60
CA TYR A 484 -17.86 14.52 -13.23
C TYR A 484 -17.73 15.82 -14.07
N THR A 485 -16.77 15.93 -14.98
CA THR A 485 -16.44 17.20 -15.66
C THR A 485 -16.22 17.12 -17.18
N GLY A 486 -16.66 16.07 -17.86
CA GLY A 486 -16.75 16.08 -19.33
C GLY A 486 -16.27 14.81 -20.04
N ASP A 487 -17.06 14.44 -21.04
CA ASP A 487 -16.72 13.74 -22.30
C ASP A 487 -16.04 12.36 -22.30
N TYR A 488 -15.63 11.77 -21.17
CA TYR A 488 -14.93 10.47 -21.18
C TYR A 488 -15.43 9.46 -20.15
N VAL A 489 -15.51 8.19 -20.57
CA VAL A 489 -15.66 7.02 -19.69
C VAL A 489 -14.51 6.06 -19.92
N TRP A 490 -13.90 5.60 -18.82
CA TRP A 490 -12.95 4.50 -18.89
C TRP A 490 -13.71 3.18 -18.95
N THR A 491 -13.71 2.59 -20.14
CA THR A 491 -14.03 1.17 -20.33
C THR A 491 -12.73 0.40 -20.40
N MET A 492 -12.48 -0.48 -19.43
CA MET A 492 -11.40 -1.47 -19.58
C MET A 492 -11.96 -2.63 -20.39
N GLY A 493 -11.79 -2.58 -21.71
CA GLY A 493 -12.04 -3.71 -22.60
C GLY A 493 -10.86 -4.68 -22.55
N THR A 494 -11.09 -5.97 -22.29
CA THR A 494 -10.17 -7.00 -22.77
C THR A 494 -10.56 -7.28 -24.21
N ASP A 495 -9.91 -6.60 -25.16
CA ASP A 495 -10.04 -6.99 -26.57
C ASP A 495 -8.71 -6.95 -27.32
N LEU A 496 -8.46 -8.04 -28.04
CA LEU A 496 -7.61 -8.07 -29.22
C LEU A 496 -8.50 -8.49 -30.39
N ARG A 497 -9.10 -7.50 -31.06
CA ARG A 497 -9.13 -7.40 -32.53
C ARG A 497 -9.89 -6.13 -32.98
N ARG A 498 -9.28 -5.45 -33.96
CA ARG A 498 -9.83 -4.49 -34.95
C ARG A 498 -10.29 -3.09 -34.50
N LEU A 499 -9.38 -2.14 -34.68
CA LEU A 499 -9.33 -1.31 -35.89
C LEU A 499 -7.95 -1.49 -36.53
N GLY A 500 -7.88 -1.71 -37.84
CA GLY A 500 -6.64 -2.13 -38.50
C GLY A 500 -5.54 -1.07 -38.43
N SER A 501 -4.55 -1.26 -37.54
CA SER A 501 -3.10 -1.00 -37.75
C SER A 501 -2.26 -0.98 -36.46
N SER A 502 -2.66 -1.59 -35.34
CA SER A 502 -1.76 -1.77 -34.18
C SER A 502 -1.84 -3.18 -33.61
N THR A 503 -0.68 -3.83 -33.53
CA THR A 503 -0.45 -5.17 -32.97
C THR A 503 -0.30 -5.15 -31.44
N GLU A 504 -1.00 -4.26 -30.74
CA GLU A 504 -0.87 -4.07 -29.30
C GLU A 504 -2.24 -4.14 -28.62
N CYS A 505 -2.40 -5.02 -27.63
CA CYS A 505 -3.48 -4.90 -26.67
C CYS A 505 -3.11 -3.75 -25.73
N SER A 506 -3.59 -2.55 -26.00
CA SER A 506 -3.42 -1.39 -25.14
C SER A 506 -4.44 -1.42 -24.01
N PHE A 507 -4.06 -0.95 -22.82
CA PHE A 507 -5.01 -0.22 -21.99
C PHE A 507 -5.39 1.02 -22.78
N GLU A 508 -6.31 0.89 -23.73
CA GLU A 508 -6.74 2.04 -24.51
C GLU A 508 -7.49 2.96 -23.56
N THR A 509 -6.88 4.10 -23.28
CA THR A 509 -7.58 5.37 -23.02
C THR A 509 -8.36 5.73 -24.29
N GLY A 510 -9.33 4.89 -24.64
CA GLY A 510 -10.13 5.00 -25.83
C GLY A 510 -11.26 5.95 -25.54
N ILE A 511 -11.23 7.10 -26.19
CA ILE A 511 -12.29 8.08 -26.21
C ILE A 511 -13.52 7.43 -26.86
N TRP A 512 -14.39 6.80 -26.08
CA TRP A 512 -15.76 6.50 -26.52
C TRP A 512 -16.63 7.74 -26.27
N GLU A 513 -16.26 8.86 -26.87
CA GLU A 513 -16.97 10.16 -26.79
C GLU A 513 -18.44 10.06 -27.21
N LYS A 514 -18.87 8.92 -27.77
CA LYS A 514 -20.15 8.80 -28.46
C LYS A 514 -21.04 7.62 -28.10
N ASN A 515 -20.69 6.71 -27.19
CA ASN A 515 -21.53 5.52 -26.95
C ASN A 515 -22.01 5.43 -25.50
N ARG A 516 -22.87 6.37 -25.09
CA ARG A 516 -23.44 6.44 -23.73
C ARG A 516 -24.34 5.26 -23.40
N HIS A 517 -24.92 4.67 -24.45
CA HIS A 517 -25.77 3.50 -24.40
C HIS A 517 -25.03 2.18 -24.11
N VAL A 518 -23.70 2.15 -24.15
CA VAL A 518 -22.91 0.93 -23.89
C VAL A 518 -22.85 0.64 -22.40
N GLY A 519 -23.60 -0.39 -21.98
CA GLY A 519 -23.65 -0.85 -20.60
C GLY A 519 -22.48 -1.76 -20.23
N CYS A 520 -21.82 -1.49 -19.10
CA CYS A 520 -20.78 -2.37 -18.53
C CYS A 520 -21.00 -2.60 -17.04
N SER A 521 -20.29 -3.58 -16.48
CA SER A 521 -20.31 -3.87 -15.04
C SER A 521 -19.68 -2.74 -14.25
N VAL A 522 -20.35 -2.28 -13.19
CA VAL A 522 -19.87 -1.20 -12.32
C VAL A 522 -19.34 -1.77 -11.00
N ARG A 523 -18.12 -1.39 -10.64
CA ARG A 523 -17.56 -1.62 -9.30
C ARG A 523 -17.31 -0.30 -8.60
N LEU A 524 -17.91 -0.12 -7.42
CA LEU A 524 -17.79 1.11 -6.64
C LEU A 524 -16.67 1.05 -5.61
N ILE A 525 -16.20 2.21 -5.18
CA ILE A 525 -15.22 2.39 -4.11
C ILE A 525 -15.78 3.26 -2.99
N GLY A 526 -15.26 3.05 -1.78
CA GLY A 526 -15.49 3.92 -0.64
C GLY A 526 -14.18 4.57 -0.19
N PRO A 527 -14.19 5.87 0.18
CA PRO A 527 -13.00 6.51 0.74
C PRO A 527 -12.72 6.00 2.16
N VAL A 528 -11.45 5.90 2.50
CA VAL A 528 -10.97 5.99 3.87
C VAL A 528 -11.05 7.48 4.24
N GLU A 529 -11.93 7.85 5.17
CA GLU A 529 -12.15 9.26 5.55
C GLU A 529 -10.80 9.94 5.91
N GLN A 530 -10.68 11.25 5.62
CA GLN A 530 -9.53 12.06 6.02
C GLN A 530 -9.74 12.64 7.43
#